data_AF-A0A9W4JBK5-F1
#
_entry.id   AF-A0A9W4JBK5-F1
#
_cell.length_a   1.000
_cell.length_b   1.000
_cell.length_c   1.000
_cell.angle_alpha   90.00
_cell.angle_beta   90.00
_cell.angle_gamma   90.00
#
_symmetry.space_group_name_H-M   'P 1'
#
loop_
_entity.id
_entity.type
_entity.pdbx_description
1 polymer ?
#
loop_
_entity_poly.entity_id
_entity_poly.type
_entity_poly.pdbx_seq_one_letter_code
_entity_poly.pdbx_strand_id
1 'polypeptide(L)'
;MTVGVAIIGSGLFAQEQHLPAVQAAANFELKAIYSRSLKSAQDLASTTSGVDLYSEDSGSGKSYADILARSDIGAVIIASSDLNISLPILVQPEFIKKALTAGKHVLSEKPIAKDVATAQELLQWYKSTIDTSKIFWAVGENFRYLTKFIFAAEQASKLGKVKNFRVNVHSLMNAENKYFQTAWRKTPEYQGGFLLDGGVHMTAGLRLILGSERLSVLSAQSQLQQPSLPPVDTVDAVLKTESGATGVLSLSWGSSFSDQIFEVACEDGVVTLNFDDVTVNGTKHHIKFDGKGVAPEVAEFANSIIDEKPASRQSPEEALADLEILEQMLRSGEKDGERFSRLNSDSTTLERPARPSNTDKMVAAKKHIPIVKKRTNRFNRHQSDRFKCVGQSWRKPKGIDNAVRRRFKGQMAMPSIGYGSNKKTRHMMPSGHKAFLVHNTKDVELLLMHNRTYAAEIGHAVSSRKRVEIVEKAKALGVKVTNAKGRVTTEA
;
A
#
# COMPACT_ATOMS: atom_id res chain seq x y z
N MET A 1 33.43 -6.87 17.75
CA MET A 1 32.24 -7.67 18.11
C MET A 1 31.38 -7.77 16.86
N THR A 2 30.82 -8.93 16.55
CA THR A 2 29.88 -9.11 15.42
C THR A 2 28.45 -9.06 15.94
N VAL A 3 27.52 -8.55 15.13
CA VAL A 3 26.09 -8.56 15.44
C VAL A 3 25.48 -9.79 14.78
N GLY A 4 24.85 -10.66 15.57
CA GLY A 4 24.08 -11.77 15.02
C GLY A 4 22.87 -11.25 14.25
N VAL A 5 22.70 -11.71 13.01
CA VAL A 5 21.65 -11.24 12.11
C VAL A 5 20.79 -12.41 11.61
N ALA A 6 19.50 -12.13 11.38
CA ALA A 6 18.61 -13.06 10.69
C ALA A 6 18.01 -12.46 9.42
N ILE A 7 17.87 -13.28 8.38
CA ILE A 7 17.18 -12.91 7.14
C ILE A 7 15.74 -13.40 7.21
N ILE A 8 14.80 -12.48 7.04
CA ILE A 8 13.35 -12.71 7.12
C ILE A 8 12.76 -12.60 5.71
N GLY A 9 12.48 -13.74 5.09
CA GLY A 9 12.06 -13.87 3.70
C GLY A 9 13.11 -14.56 2.85
N SER A 10 12.68 -15.41 1.91
CA SER A 10 13.58 -16.24 1.09
C SER A 10 13.30 -16.09 -0.41
N GLY A 11 12.86 -14.91 -0.82
CA GLY A 11 12.62 -14.57 -2.22
C GLY A 11 13.90 -14.48 -3.05
N LEU A 12 13.75 -14.33 -4.37
CA LEU A 12 14.87 -14.23 -5.31
C LEU A 12 15.88 -13.14 -4.93
N PHE A 13 15.41 -11.99 -4.42
CA PHE A 13 16.31 -10.91 -4.05
C PHE A 13 17.10 -11.22 -2.76
N ALA A 14 16.51 -11.97 -1.83
CA ALA A 14 17.23 -12.48 -0.66
C ALA A 14 18.36 -13.45 -1.08
N GLN A 15 18.07 -14.35 -2.02
CA GLN A 15 19.05 -15.31 -2.56
C GLN A 15 20.17 -14.63 -3.34
N GLU A 16 19.83 -13.71 -4.24
CA GLU A 16 20.78 -13.11 -5.18
C GLU A 16 21.59 -11.97 -4.57
N GLN A 17 21.09 -11.29 -3.53
CA GLN A 17 21.68 -10.04 -3.04
C GLN A 17 21.91 -10.03 -1.52
N HIS A 18 20.87 -10.24 -0.71
CA HIS A 18 21.00 -10.09 0.75
C HIS A 18 21.89 -11.14 1.39
N LEU A 19 21.72 -12.42 1.06
CA LEU A 19 22.53 -13.49 1.65
C LEU A 19 24.02 -13.28 1.34
N PRO A 20 24.44 -13.06 0.07
CA PRO A 20 25.82 -12.71 -0.24
C PRO A 20 26.31 -11.45 0.48
N ALA A 21 25.47 -10.42 0.59
CA ALA A 21 25.82 -9.15 1.26
C ALA A 21 26.05 -9.34 2.77
N VAL A 22 25.21 -10.13 3.44
CA VAL A 22 25.37 -10.48 4.86
C VAL A 22 26.65 -11.29 5.07
N GLN A 23 26.92 -12.26 4.21
CA GLN A 23 28.14 -13.08 4.30
C GLN A 23 29.42 -12.26 4.08
N ALA A 24 29.34 -11.21 3.25
CA ALA A 24 30.46 -10.30 2.99
C ALA A 24 30.64 -9.22 4.08
N ALA A 25 29.61 -8.95 4.89
CA ALA A 25 29.66 -7.92 5.93
C ALA A 25 30.41 -8.43 7.17
N ALA A 26 31.63 -7.95 7.38
CA ALA A 26 32.51 -8.39 8.48
C ALA A 26 31.91 -8.23 9.89
N ASN A 27 30.99 -7.29 10.07
CA ASN A 27 30.34 -7.00 11.34
C ASN A 27 29.02 -7.75 11.55
N PHE A 28 28.61 -8.60 10.60
CA PHE A 28 27.45 -9.47 10.74
C PHE A 28 27.84 -10.94 10.79
N GLU A 29 27.05 -11.69 11.55
CA GLU A 29 27.10 -13.15 11.58
C GLU A 29 25.69 -13.68 11.34
N LEU A 30 25.47 -14.39 10.23
CA LEU A 30 24.16 -14.95 9.91
C LEU A 30 23.83 -16.11 10.87
N LYS A 31 22.82 -15.91 11.71
CA LYS A 31 22.40 -16.90 12.72
C LYS A 31 21.17 -17.69 12.30
N ALA A 32 20.23 -17.04 11.61
CA ALA A 32 18.96 -17.67 11.26
C ALA A 32 18.39 -17.17 9.92
N ILE A 33 17.63 -18.06 9.27
CA ILE A 33 16.79 -17.74 8.12
C ILE A 33 15.36 -18.09 8.47
N TYR A 34 14.45 -17.15 8.19
CA TYR A 34 13.02 -17.35 8.28
C TYR A 34 12.36 -17.28 6.92
N SER A 35 11.41 -18.19 6.67
CA SER A 35 10.53 -18.10 5.53
C SER A 35 9.11 -18.56 5.88
N ARG A 36 8.15 -18.39 4.97
CA ARG A 36 6.81 -18.95 5.17
C ARG A 36 6.78 -20.46 5.02
N SER A 37 7.66 -21.02 4.19
CA SER A 37 7.80 -22.47 4.04
C SER A 37 9.22 -22.93 4.35
N LEU A 38 9.35 -24.09 4.99
CA LEU A 38 10.64 -24.69 5.34
C LEU A 38 11.48 -24.90 4.08
N LYS A 39 10.83 -25.32 3.00
CA LYS A 39 11.46 -25.50 1.69
C LYS A 39 12.16 -24.22 1.22
N SER A 40 11.47 -23.08 1.27
CA SER A 40 12.07 -21.80 0.85
C SER A 40 13.24 -21.37 1.74
N ALA A 41 13.16 -21.64 3.04
CA ALA A 41 14.28 -21.39 3.95
C ALA A 41 15.49 -22.29 3.64
N GLN A 42 15.25 -23.58 3.36
CA GLN A 42 16.28 -24.54 2.94
C GLN A 42 16.91 -24.16 1.59
N ASP A 43 16.11 -23.74 0.62
CA ASP A 43 16.58 -23.33 -0.70
C ASP A 43 17.54 -22.13 -0.58
N LEU A 44 17.20 -21.13 0.25
CA LEU A 44 18.09 -19.99 0.54
C LEU A 44 19.36 -20.42 1.26
N ALA A 45 19.26 -21.33 2.24
CA ALA A 45 20.40 -21.80 3.02
C ALA A 45 21.26 -22.85 2.29
N SER A 46 20.91 -23.26 1.07
CA SER A 46 21.55 -24.37 0.35
C SER A 46 23.08 -24.24 0.20
N THR A 47 23.59 -23.00 0.15
CA THR A 47 25.02 -22.69 0.05
C THR A 47 25.67 -22.28 1.37
N THR A 48 24.94 -22.36 2.49
CA THR A 48 25.37 -21.83 3.79
C THR A 48 25.21 -22.87 4.90
N SER A 49 26.26 -23.12 5.66
CA SER A 49 26.24 -24.01 6.84
C SER A 49 26.15 -23.21 8.14
N GLY A 50 25.70 -23.87 9.22
CA GLY A 50 25.67 -23.27 10.56
C GLY A 50 24.54 -22.25 10.80
N VAL A 51 23.53 -22.20 9.94
CA VAL A 51 22.39 -21.29 10.05
C VAL A 51 21.14 -22.05 10.48
N ASP A 52 20.44 -21.55 11.49
CA ASP A 52 19.19 -22.15 11.94
C ASP A 52 18.03 -21.77 11.02
N LEU A 53 17.24 -22.76 10.62
CA LEU A 53 16.07 -22.56 9.77
C LEU A 53 14.79 -22.48 10.60
N TYR A 54 13.96 -21.52 10.23
CA TYR A 54 12.65 -21.23 10.81
C TYR A 54 11.63 -21.09 9.69
N SER A 55 10.42 -21.60 9.95
CA SER A 55 9.29 -21.36 9.06
C SER A 55 7.96 -21.57 9.73
N GLU A 56 6.93 -20.90 9.21
CA GLU A 56 5.56 -21.00 9.74
C GLU A 56 4.97 -22.42 9.63
N ASP A 57 5.45 -23.23 8.67
CA ASP A 57 5.03 -24.63 8.48
C ASP A 57 5.91 -25.66 9.23
N SER A 58 6.94 -25.23 9.98
CA SER A 58 7.84 -26.13 10.72
C SER A 58 7.35 -26.54 12.12
N GLY A 59 6.17 -26.06 12.55
CA GLY A 59 5.59 -26.39 13.86
C GLY A 59 6.08 -25.51 15.02
N SER A 60 5.82 -25.95 16.25
CA SER A 60 6.09 -25.17 17.47
C SER A 60 7.57 -24.86 17.67
N GLY A 61 7.92 -23.62 18.03
CA GLY A 61 9.30 -23.19 18.30
C GLY A 61 10.10 -22.78 17.06
N LYS A 62 9.46 -22.73 15.89
CA LYS A 62 10.07 -22.35 14.61
C LYS A 62 9.39 -21.17 13.89
N SER A 63 8.60 -20.40 14.64
CA SER A 63 7.91 -19.21 14.15
C SER A 63 8.81 -17.97 14.12
N TYR A 64 8.32 -16.89 13.50
CA TYR A 64 9.00 -15.60 13.56
C TYR A 64 9.22 -15.10 15.00
N ALA A 65 8.27 -15.34 15.91
CA ALA A 65 8.38 -14.92 17.31
C ALA A 65 9.56 -15.60 18.03
N ASP A 66 9.86 -16.86 17.68
CA ASP A 66 10.96 -17.62 18.27
C ASP A 66 12.33 -17.03 17.87
N ILE A 67 12.44 -16.45 16.68
CA ILE A 67 13.64 -15.71 16.24
C ILE A 67 13.78 -14.42 17.02
N LEU A 68 12.68 -13.68 17.20
CA LEU A 68 12.71 -12.42 17.95
C LEU A 68 13.07 -12.64 19.43
N ALA A 69 12.77 -13.81 19.99
CA ALA A 69 13.14 -14.19 21.36
C ALA A 69 14.63 -14.54 21.53
N ARG A 70 15.37 -14.78 20.44
CA ARG A 70 16.79 -15.15 20.51
C ARG A 70 17.66 -13.98 20.97
N SER A 71 18.46 -14.19 22.00
CA SER A 71 19.40 -13.18 22.51
C SER A 71 20.65 -13.03 21.65
N ASP A 72 21.01 -14.05 20.86
CA ASP A 72 22.17 -14.03 19.96
C ASP A 72 21.90 -13.33 18.62
N ILE A 73 20.67 -12.86 18.39
CA ILE A 73 20.28 -12.08 17.21
C ILE A 73 20.02 -10.64 17.66
N GLY A 74 20.84 -9.70 17.18
CA GLY A 74 20.69 -8.27 17.44
C GLY A 74 19.99 -7.54 16.30
N ALA A 75 20.04 -8.06 15.07
CA ALA A 75 19.48 -7.41 13.89
C ALA A 75 18.66 -8.38 13.02
N VAL A 76 17.70 -7.85 12.27
CA VAL A 76 16.97 -8.58 11.24
C VAL A 76 16.97 -7.81 9.92
N ILE A 77 17.09 -8.55 8.82
CA ILE A 77 16.92 -8.03 7.46
C ILE A 77 15.61 -8.57 6.91
N ILE A 78 14.64 -7.68 6.71
CA ILE A 78 13.31 -8.03 6.21
C ILE A 78 13.32 -7.93 4.69
N ALA A 79 13.80 -9.01 4.08
CA ALA A 79 13.91 -9.22 2.64
C ALA A 79 12.63 -9.85 2.07
N SER A 80 11.47 -9.28 2.40
CA SER A 80 10.20 -9.78 1.91
C SER A 80 10.06 -9.45 0.42
N SER A 81 10.58 -10.33 -0.44
CA SER A 81 10.36 -10.32 -1.89
C SER A 81 9.85 -11.70 -2.33
N ASP A 82 8.99 -12.31 -1.52
CA ASP A 82 8.53 -13.67 -1.75
C ASP A 82 7.74 -13.78 -3.05
N LEU A 83 8.18 -14.73 -3.88
CA LEU A 83 7.82 -14.87 -5.29
C LEU A 83 6.37 -15.27 -5.56
N ASN A 84 5.62 -15.71 -4.54
CA ASN A 84 4.38 -16.46 -4.77
C ASN A 84 3.10 -15.87 -4.19
N ILE A 85 3.09 -14.75 -3.46
CA ILE A 85 1.84 -14.11 -3.01
C ILE A 85 1.99 -12.59 -2.95
N SER A 86 0.94 -11.88 -3.37
CA SER A 86 0.71 -10.43 -3.43
C SER A 86 0.95 -9.55 -2.18
N LEU A 87 1.76 -9.99 -1.22
CA LEU A 87 1.74 -9.44 0.14
C LEU A 87 3.06 -8.99 0.79
N PRO A 88 4.26 -8.92 0.17
CA PRO A 88 5.44 -8.50 0.94
C PRO A 88 5.36 -7.06 1.47
N ILE A 89 5.02 -6.08 0.63
CA ILE A 89 4.87 -4.66 1.04
C ILE A 89 3.73 -4.48 2.05
N LEU A 90 2.67 -5.29 1.94
CA LEU A 90 1.48 -5.18 2.81
C LEU A 90 1.72 -5.75 4.22
N VAL A 91 2.60 -6.75 4.37
CA VAL A 91 2.90 -7.37 5.67
C VAL A 91 4.17 -6.81 6.31
N GLN A 92 5.07 -6.20 5.54
CA GLN A 92 6.35 -5.70 6.01
C GLN A 92 6.21 -4.77 7.24
N PRO A 93 5.26 -3.81 7.32
CA PRO A 93 5.09 -2.97 8.50
C PRO A 93 4.88 -3.75 9.80
N GLU A 94 4.16 -4.87 9.75
CA GLU A 94 3.89 -5.70 10.93
C GLU A 94 5.15 -6.47 11.38
N PHE A 95 5.98 -6.93 10.44
CA PHE A 95 7.27 -7.55 10.76
C PHE A 95 8.24 -6.52 11.35
N ILE A 96 8.32 -5.33 10.77
CA ILE A 96 9.12 -4.20 11.28
C ILE A 96 8.73 -3.90 12.73
N LYS A 97 7.43 -3.69 13.00
CA LYS A 97 6.93 -3.38 14.35
C LYS A 97 7.32 -4.45 15.37
N LYS A 98 7.13 -5.73 15.02
CA LYS A 98 7.45 -6.85 15.92
C LYS A 98 8.94 -6.94 16.23
N ALA A 99 9.80 -6.81 15.23
CA ALA A 99 11.25 -6.84 15.43
C ALA A 99 11.75 -5.69 16.29
N LEU A 100 11.33 -4.46 15.99
CA LEU A 100 11.72 -3.28 16.76
C LEU A 100 11.22 -3.37 18.20
N THR A 101 9.99 -3.83 18.42
CA THR A 101 9.41 -4.04 19.76
C THR A 101 10.19 -5.10 20.54
N ALA A 102 10.73 -6.11 19.86
CA ALA A 102 11.61 -7.13 20.46
C ALA A 102 13.05 -6.64 20.69
N GLY A 103 13.33 -5.35 20.47
CA GLY A 103 14.65 -4.76 20.65
C GLY A 103 15.66 -5.18 19.60
N LYS A 104 15.21 -5.52 18.38
CA LYS A 104 16.10 -5.86 17.25
C LYS A 104 16.24 -4.66 16.32
N HIS A 105 17.46 -4.40 15.85
CA HIS A 105 17.67 -3.48 14.73
C HIS A 105 17.04 -4.06 13.47
N VAL A 106 16.50 -3.21 12.59
CA VAL A 106 15.79 -3.64 11.39
C VAL A 106 16.35 -2.96 10.15
N LEU A 107 16.75 -3.74 9.15
CA LEU A 107 16.89 -3.29 7.76
C LEU A 107 15.71 -3.84 6.97
N SER A 108 14.79 -2.98 6.55
CA SER A 108 13.62 -3.37 5.74
C SER A 108 13.82 -3.05 4.27
N GLU A 109 13.45 -3.95 3.37
CA GLU A 109 13.42 -3.65 1.93
C GLU A 109 12.52 -2.47 1.58
N LYS A 110 12.88 -1.74 0.53
CA LYS A 110 12.03 -0.72 -0.09
C LYS A 110 10.81 -1.36 -0.82
N PRO A 111 9.73 -0.59 -1.07
CA PRO A 111 9.44 0.73 -0.51
C PRO A 111 9.11 0.64 1.00
N ILE A 112 9.29 1.73 1.74
CA ILE A 112 9.03 1.83 3.19
C ILE A 112 7.63 1.31 3.60
N ALA A 113 6.62 1.54 2.75
CA ALA A 113 5.29 0.97 2.86
C ALA A 113 4.58 1.02 1.49
N LYS A 114 3.32 0.56 1.45
CA LYS A 114 2.47 0.56 0.23
C LYS A 114 2.01 1.96 -0.22
N ASP A 115 1.93 2.88 0.73
CA ASP A 115 1.47 4.26 0.55
C ASP A 115 2.03 5.17 1.65
N VAL A 116 2.05 6.47 1.36
CA VAL A 116 2.55 7.53 2.23
C VAL A 116 1.84 7.52 3.58
N ALA A 117 0.52 7.29 3.60
CA ALA A 117 -0.24 7.27 4.84
C ALA A 117 0.24 6.16 5.79
N THR A 118 0.41 4.94 5.27
CA THR A 118 0.92 3.79 6.03
C THR A 118 2.37 4.02 6.47
N ALA A 119 3.20 4.62 5.60
CA ALA A 119 4.59 4.93 5.92
C ALA A 119 4.71 5.99 7.03
N GLN A 120 3.89 7.05 6.98
CA GLN A 120 3.81 8.08 8.01
C GLN A 120 3.33 7.51 9.35
N GLU A 121 2.28 6.68 9.33
CA GLU A 121 1.79 5.99 10.54
C GLU A 121 2.87 5.10 11.16
N LEU A 122 3.61 4.34 10.33
CA LEU A 122 4.69 3.47 10.78
C LEU A 122 5.87 4.28 11.36
N LEU A 123 6.27 5.36 10.70
CA LEU A 123 7.33 6.26 11.15
C LEU A 123 6.98 6.98 12.45
N GLN A 124 5.75 7.48 12.55
CA GLN A 124 5.25 8.10 13.78
C GLN A 124 5.26 7.10 14.94
N TRP A 125 4.74 5.88 14.70
CA TRP A 125 4.77 4.81 15.69
C TRP A 125 6.20 4.47 16.13
N TYR A 126 7.15 4.37 15.19
CA TYR A 126 8.55 4.08 15.49
C TYR A 126 9.14 5.14 16.42
N LYS A 127 8.97 6.42 16.07
CA LYS A 127 9.46 7.56 16.88
C LYS A 127 8.80 7.65 18.26
N SER A 128 7.53 7.26 18.39
CA SER A 128 6.80 7.36 19.66
C SER A 128 7.02 6.18 20.60
N THR A 129 7.38 5.01 20.06
CA THR A 129 7.32 3.73 20.79
C THR A 129 8.71 3.15 21.03
N ILE A 130 9.64 3.39 20.12
CA ILE A 130 10.98 2.79 20.13
C ILE A 130 11.98 3.84 20.58
N ASP A 131 12.90 3.45 21.46
CA ASP A 131 14.06 4.28 21.81
C ASP A 131 15.02 4.30 20.61
N THR A 132 14.83 5.29 19.74
CA THR A 132 15.59 5.45 18.48
C THR A 132 17.06 5.80 18.70
N SER A 133 17.46 6.10 19.95
CA SER A 133 18.88 6.24 20.33
C SER A 133 19.58 4.89 20.49
N LYS A 134 18.82 3.79 20.61
CA LYS A 134 19.35 2.43 20.83
C LYS A 134 19.00 1.46 19.72
N ILE A 135 17.76 1.50 19.22
CA ILE A 135 17.27 0.55 18.22
C ILE A 135 17.02 1.30 16.92
N PHE A 136 17.71 0.85 15.87
CA PHE A 136 17.68 1.52 14.57
C PHE A 136 16.80 0.76 13.58
N TRP A 137 15.92 1.52 12.93
CA TRP A 137 15.24 1.12 11.72
C TRP A 137 15.88 1.79 10.51
N ALA A 138 16.35 0.99 9.57
CA ALA A 138 16.92 1.37 8.29
C ALA A 138 16.04 0.82 7.14
N VAL A 139 15.97 1.55 6.04
CA VAL A 139 15.32 1.12 4.79
C VAL A 139 16.38 0.88 3.72
N GLY A 140 16.36 -0.31 3.12
CA GLY A 140 17.29 -0.75 2.08
C GLY A 140 16.93 -0.15 0.72
N GLU A 141 17.37 1.09 0.47
CA GLU A 141 17.31 1.73 -0.84
C GLU A 141 18.71 1.76 -1.48
N ASN A 142 19.03 0.65 -2.15
CA ASN A 142 20.35 0.34 -2.66
C ASN A 142 20.87 1.32 -3.72
N PHE A 143 20.01 2.15 -4.35
CA PHE A 143 20.47 3.15 -5.31
C PHE A 143 21.28 4.28 -4.66
N ARG A 144 21.09 4.52 -3.35
CA ARG A 144 21.92 5.46 -2.57
C ARG A 144 23.37 4.99 -2.37
N TYR A 145 23.66 3.75 -2.77
CA TYR A 145 24.93 3.06 -2.57
C TYR A 145 25.67 2.72 -3.85
N LEU A 146 25.06 2.97 -5.01
CA LEU A 146 25.70 2.76 -6.30
C LEU A 146 26.75 3.86 -6.53
N THR A 147 27.99 3.45 -6.82
CA THR A 147 29.11 4.40 -6.99
C THR A 147 28.81 5.50 -8.00
N LYS A 148 28.05 5.21 -9.06
CA LYS A 148 27.67 6.19 -10.08
C LYS A 148 26.79 7.33 -9.56
N PHE A 149 25.84 7.02 -8.68
CA PHE A 149 24.97 8.04 -8.08
C PHE A 149 25.73 8.83 -7.00
N ILE A 150 26.57 8.15 -6.21
CA ILE A 150 27.43 8.82 -5.22
C ILE A 150 28.38 9.79 -5.91
N PHE A 151 29.08 9.33 -6.96
CA PHE A 151 30.00 10.18 -7.71
C PHE A 151 29.26 11.35 -8.36
N ALA A 152 28.11 11.13 -9.00
CA ALA A 152 27.31 12.21 -9.58
C ALA A 152 26.89 13.24 -8.52
N ALA A 153 26.45 12.80 -7.34
CA ALA A 153 26.07 13.68 -6.23
C ALA A 153 27.26 14.48 -5.68
N GLU A 154 28.41 13.83 -5.49
CA GLU A 154 29.64 14.50 -5.07
C GLU A 154 30.07 15.58 -6.07
N GLN A 155 30.01 15.30 -7.37
CA GLN A 155 30.36 16.29 -8.39
C GLN A 155 29.35 17.44 -8.43
N ALA A 156 28.05 17.15 -8.36
CA ALA A 156 27.01 18.19 -8.33
C ALA A 156 27.21 19.12 -7.13
N SER A 157 27.51 18.57 -5.94
CA SER A 157 27.76 19.36 -4.73
C SER A 157 28.93 20.34 -4.84
N LYS A 158 29.95 20.00 -5.64
CA LYS A 158 31.13 20.85 -5.88
C LYS A 158 30.86 21.99 -6.87
N LEU A 159 29.80 21.89 -7.67
CA LEU A 159 29.43 22.88 -8.69
C LEU A 159 28.41 23.92 -8.19
N GLY A 160 28.14 23.95 -6.87
CA GLY A 160 27.24 24.90 -6.24
C GLY A 160 25.76 24.52 -6.33
N LYS A 161 24.87 25.50 -6.17
CA LYS A 161 23.43 25.24 -6.07
C LYS A 161 22.84 24.72 -7.37
N VAL A 162 21.88 23.81 -7.27
CA VAL A 162 21.12 23.31 -8.42
C VAL A 162 20.23 24.43 -8.98
N LYS A 163 20.28 24.63 -10.29
CA LYS A 163 19.44 25.59 -11.04
C LYS A 163 18.34 24.90 -11.84
N ASN A 164 18.66 23.75 -12.45
CA ASN A 164 17.74 22.97 -13.27
C ASN A 164 18.12 21.49 -13.23
N PHE A 165 17.15 20.59 -13.40
CA PHE A 165 17.43 19.17 -13.56
C PHE A 165 16.45 18.48 -14.52
N ARG A 166 16.90 17.40 -15.16
CA ARG A 166 16.08 16.53 -15.99
C ARG A 166 16.43 15.08 -15.72
N VAL A 167 15.41 14.26 -15.51
CA VAL A 167 15.53 12.82 -15.37
C VAL A 167 14.59 12.14 -16.35
N ASN A 168 15.15 11.33 -17.23
CA ASN A 168 14.41 10.44 -18.12
C ASN A 168 14.84 9.01 -17.83
N VAL A 169 13.88 8.16 -17.49
CA VAL A 169 14.10 6.72 -17.35
C VAL A 169 12.98 6.00 -18.08
N HIS A 170 13.29 5.54 -19.30
CA HIS A 170 12.37 4.78 -20.13
C HIS A 170 12.94 3.39 -20.37
N SER A 171 12.09 2.38 -20.26
CA SER A 171 12.40 1.01 -20.62
C SER A 171 11.11 0.28 -20.95
N LEU A 172 11.19 -0.83 -21.68
CA LEU A 172 10.08 -1.75 -21.84
C LEU A 172 10.21 -2.91 -20.85
N MET A 173 9.27 -3.04 -19.91
CA MET A 173 9.20 -4.22 -19.06
C MET A 173 8.69 -5.41 -19.88
N ASN A 174 9.58 -6.35 -20.16
CA ASN A 174 9.26 -7.55 -20.92
C ASN A 174 8.47 -8.56 -20.07
N ALA A 175 7.45 -9.19 -20.67
CA ALA A 175 6.74 -10.32 -20.11
C ALA A 175 7.67 -11.50 -19.74
N GLU A 176 8.75 -11.76 -20.47
CA GLU A 176 9.70 -12.83 -20.14
C GLU A 176 10.57 -12.53 -18.89
N ASN A 177 10.53 -11.29 -18.36
CA ASN A 177 11.32 -10.92 -17.19
C ASN A 177 10.85 -11.70 -15.94
N LYS A 178 11.80 -12.33 -15.21
CA LYS A 178 11.50 -13.09 -13.99
C LYS A 178 10.74 -12.30 -12.92
N TYR A 179 10.98 -10.98 -12.83
CA TYR A 179 10.26 -10.11 -11.90
C TYR A 179 8.83 -9.86 -12.38
N PHE A 180 8.61 -9.63 -13.68
CA PHE A 180 7.27 -9.54 -14.25
C PHE A 180 6.43 -10.80 -14.00
N GLN A 181 7.06 -11.97 -13.98
CA GLN A 181 6.37 -13.24 -13.76
C GLN A 181 5.78 -13.40 -12.34
N THR A 182 6.19 -12.55 -11.38
CA THR A 182 5.69 -12.61 -10.00
C THR A 182 4.22 -12.15 -9.91
N ALA A 183 3.39 -12.94 -9.22
CA ALA A 183 1.94 -12.71 -9.14
C ALA A 183 1.58 -11.30 -8.63
N TRP A 184 2.38 -10.79 -7.70
CA TRP A 184 2.16 -9.52 -7.05
C TRP A 184 2.43 -8.30 -7.92
N ARG A 185 3.30 -8.43 -8.93
CA ARG A 185 3.55 -7.38 -9.95
C ARG A 185 2.57 -7.44 -11.10
N LYS A 186 2.01 -8.62 -11.43
CA LYS A 186 0.96 -8.78 -12.45
C LYS A 186 -0.38 -8.22 -12.02
N THR A 187 -0.69 -8.27 -10.72
CA THR A 187 -1.93 -7.74 -10.16
C THR A 187 -1.61 -6.96 -8.90
N PRO A 188 -1.07 -5.73 -9.03
CA PRO A 188 -0.66 -4.94 -7.89
C PRO A 188 -1.87 -4.53 -7.05
N GLU A 189 -1.82 -4.81 -5.75
CA GLU A 189 -2.76 -4.32 -4.75
C GLU A 189 -2.30 -2.99 -4.11
N TYR A 190 -1.26 -2.39 -4.69
CA TYR A 190 -0.64 -1.13 -4.28
C TYR A 190 -0.62 -0.17 -5.47
N GLN A 191 -0.42 1.12 -5.19
CA GLN A 191 -0.46 2.17 -6.22
C GLN A 191 0.71 2.07 -7.21
N GLY A 192 0.50 2.50 -8.46
CA GLY A 192 1.58 2.71 -9.43
C GLY A 192 2.25 1.46 -10.02
N GLY A 193 2.02 0.25 -9.48
CA GLY A 193 2.59 -0.98 -10.06
C GLY A 193 4.12 -0.91 -10.20
N PHE A 194 4.64 -1.06 -11.43
CA PHE A 194 6.07 -0.96 -11.70
C PHE A 194 6.66 0.44 -11.46
N LEU A 195 5.86 1.51 -11.60
CA LEU A 195 6.30 2.87 -11.28
C LEU A 195 6.66 3.01 -9.81
N LEU A 196 5.95 2.33 -8.90
CA LEU A 196 6.30 2.36 -7.49
C LEU A 196 7.53 1.51 -7.19
N ASP A 197 7.57 0.28 -7.71
CA ASP A 197 8.66 -0.69 -7.44
C ASP A 197 10.02 -0.21 -7.99
N GLY A 198 10.03 0.31 -9.21
CA GLY A 198 11.25 0.79 -9.87
C GLY A 198 11.47 2.30 -9.73
N GLY A 199 10.41 3.10 -9.63
CA GLY A 199 10.54 4.56 -9.57
C GLY A 199 11.11 5.06 -8.25
N VAL A 200 10.96 4.31 -7.15
CA VAL A 200 11.51 4.69 -5.83
C VAL A 200 13.03 4.79 -5.90
N HIS A 201 13.66 3.86 -6.63
CA HIS A 201 15.09 3.87 -6.91
C HIS A 201 15.54 5.09 -7.70
N MET A 202 14.81 5.45 -8.76
CA MET A 202 15.16 6.60 -9.61
C MET A 202 14.95 7.93 -8.86
N THR A 203 13.91 7.97 -8.03
CA THR A 203 13.62 9.12 -7.15
C THR A 203 14.70 9.27 -6.08
N ALA A 204 15.13 8.18 -5.46
CA ALA A 204 16.23 8.17 -4.50
C ALA A 204 17.55 8.62 -5.14
N GLY A 205 17.85 8.14 -6.35
CA GLY A 205 19.02 8.58 -7.12
C GLY A 205 19.00 10.07 -7.45
N LEU A 206 17.86 10.59 -7.91
CA LEU A 206 17.67 12.04 -8.13
C LEU A 206 17.89 12.82 -6.84
N ARG A 207 17.22 12.42 -5.75
CA ARG A 207 17.33 13.11 -4.46
C ARG A 207 18.74 13.08 -3.89
N LEU A 208 19.49 12.02 -4.10
CA LEU A 208 20.91 11.97 -3.73
C LEU A 208 21.72 13.05 -4.46
N ILE A 209 21.50 13.21 -5.78
CA ILE A 209 22.21 14.23 -6.58
C ILE A 209 21.76 15.65 -6.22
N LEU A 210 20.47 15.85 -5.92
CA LEU A 210 19.93 17.14 -5.46
C LEU A 210 20.43 17.53 -4.05
N GLY A 211 20.93 16.57 -3.27
CA GLY A 211 21.48 16.81 -1.94
C GLY A 211 20.43 17.34 -0.96
N SER A 212 20.67 18.53 -0.39
CA SER A 212 19.75 19.13 0.58
C SER A 212 18.52 19.78 -0.07
N GLU A 213 18.46 19.90 -1.39
CA GLU A 213 17.34 20.49 -2.10
C GLU A 213 16.08 19.64 -1.95
N ARG A 214 15.03 20.23 -1.39
CA ARG A 214 13.72 19.59 -1.23
C ARG A 214 12.78 20.06 -2.34
N LEU A 215 11.93 19.15 -2.81
CA LEU A 215 10.87 19.51 -3.76
C LEU A 215 9.76 20.27 -3.02
N SER A 216 9.11 21.21 -3.71
CA SER A 216 8.07 22.10 -3.15
C SER A 216 6.79 22.14 -3.98
N VAL A 217 6.89 21.90 -5.29
CA VAL A 217 5.75 21.89 -6.23
C VAL A 217 5.91 20.74 -7.20
N LEU A 218 4.79 20.12 -7.55
CA LEU A 218 4.73 19.03 -8.52
C LEU A 218 3.42 19.07 -9.31
N SER A 219 3.49 18.79 -10.60
CA SER A 219 2.36 18.46 -11.47
C SER A 219 2.82 17.38 -12.43
N ALA A 220 2.00 16.36 -12.64
CA ALA A 220 2.33 15.19 -13.41
C ALA A 220 1.13 14.64 -14.19
N GLN A 221 1.44 14.01 -15.33
CA GLN A 221 0.52 13.25 -16.16
C GLN A 221 0.93 11.78 -16.11
N SER A 222 -0.04 10.86 -16.08
CA SER A 222 0.23 9.42 -16.05
C SER A 222 -0.65 8.67 -17.02
N GLN A 223 -0.11 7.63 -17.64
CA GLN A 223 -0.81 6.83 -18.63
C GLN A 223 -0.42 5.36 -18.50
N LEU A 224 -1.36 4.48 -18.86
CA LEU A 224 -1.08 3.08 -19.14
C LEU A 224 -0.84 2.93 -20.65
N GLN A 225 0.39 2.66 -21.06
CA GLN A 225 0.76 2.47 -22.46
C GLN A 225 0.68 0.98 -22.87
N GLN A 226 1.10 0.09 -21.97
CA GLN A 226 1.10 -1.36 -22.14
C GLN A 226 -0.02 -1.99 -21.28
N PRO A 227 -1.06 -2.60 -21.89
CA PRO A 227 -2.15 -3.23 -21.15
C PRO A 227 -1.70 -4.33 -20.16
N SER A 228 -0.50 -4.88 -20.34
CA SER A 228 0.10 -5.89 -19.48
C SER A 228 0.73 -5.33 -18.19
N LEU A 229 0.85 -4.00 -18.04
CA LEU A 229 1.52 -3.33 -16.91
C LEU A 229 0.57 -2.43 -16.10
N PRO A 230 -0.59 -2.93 -15.61
CA PRO A 230 -1.50 -2.10 -14.81
C PRO A 230 -0.87 -1.65 -13.48
N PRO A 231 -1.37 -0.58 -12.85
CA PRO A 231 -2.48 0.29 -13.28
C PRO A 231 -2.08 1.38 -14.27
N VAL A 232 -0.83 1.85 -14.20
CA VAL A 232 -0.18 2.81 -15.08
C VAL A 232 1.29 2.41 -15.17
N ASP A 233 1.94 2.71 -16.30
CA ASP A 233 3.33 2.33 -16.55
C ASP A 233 4.22 3.50 -16.93
N THR A 234 3.64 4.68 -17.13
CA THR A 234 4.32 5.90 -17.56
C THR A 234 3.81 7.09 -16.77
N VAL A 235 4.73 7.93 -16.30
CA VAL A 235 4.43 9.18 -15.61
C VAL A 235 5.47 10.24 -15.94
N ASP A 236 5.00 11.45 -16.26
CA ASP A 236 5.81 12.61 -16.60
C ASP A 236 5.46 13.75 -15.67
N ALA A 237 6.43 14.23 -14.89
CA ALA A 237 6.25 15.27 -13.90
C ALA A 237 7.13 16.50 -14.15
N VAL A 238 6.56 17.69 -13.93
CA VAL A 238 7.28 18.95 -13.78
C VAL A 238 7.36 19.29 -12.30
N LEU A 239 8.57 19.61 -11.84
CA LEU A 239 8.94 19.74 -10.44
C LEU A 239 9.56 21.11 -10.17
N LYS A 240 9.42 21.59 -8.94
CA LYS A 240 10.14 22.77 -8.43
C LYS A 240 10.71 22.47 -7.04
N THR A 241 11.94 22.87 -6.77
CA THR A 241 12.54 22.80 -5.43
C THR A 241 12.11 23.97 -4.54
N GLU A 242 12.44 23.93 -3.25
CA GLU A 242 12.25 25.04 -2.31
C GLU A 242 13.15 26.24 -2.66
N SER A 243 14.37 26.02 -3.14
CA SER A 243 15.26 27.09 -3.62
C SER A 243 14.81 27.72 -4.95
N GLY A 244 13.89 27.05 -5.66
CA GLY A 244 13.29 27.54 -6.89
C GLY A 244 13.82 26.91 -8.18
N ALA A 245 14.76 25.96 -8.10
CA ALA A 245 15.17 25.15 -9.24
C ALA A 245 13.98 24.41 -9.84
N THR A 246 13.94 24.29 -11.15
CA THR A 246 12.88 23.57 -11.88
C THR A 246 13.42 22.33 -12.55
N GLY A 247 12.59 21.32 -12.71
CA GLY A 247 13.02 20.13 -13.41
C GLY A 247 11.91 19.22 -13.87
N VAL A 248 12.32 18.16 -14.57
CA VAL A 248 11.43 17.13 -15.11
C VAL A 248 11.85 15.77 -14.57
N LEU A 249 10.87 14.96 -14.17
CA LEU A 249 11.04 13.55 -13.84
C LEU A 249 10.07 12.73 -14.69
N SER A 250 10.62 12.01 -15.67
CA SER A 250 9.90 11.19 -16.63
C SER A 250 10.30 9.73 -16.43
N LEU A 251 9.33 8.89 -16.07
CA LEU A 251 9.53 7.49 -15.75
C LEU A 251 8.56 6.63 -16.58
N SER A 252 9.08 5.65 -17.32
CA SER A 252 8.27 4.70 -18.07
C SER A 252 8.85 3.28 -18.06
N TRP A 253 8.01 2.30 -17.73
CA TRP A 253 8.26 0.89 -17.99
C TRP A 253 7.45 0.35 -19.19
N GLY A 254 6.69 1.22 -19.84
CA GLY A 254 5.88 0.90 -21.03
C GLY A 254 6.47 1.39 -22.35
N SER A 255 7.58 2.10 -22.31
CA SER A 255 8.19 2.76 -23.47
C SER A 255 8.94 1.79 -24.38
N SER A 256 8.87 2.02 -25.69
CA SER A 256 9.58 1.23 -26.71
C SER A 256 11.06 1.60 -26.87
N PHE A 257 11.46 2.78 -26.42
CA PHE A 257 12.86 3.21 -26.38
C PHE A 257 13.42 3.07 -24.95
N SER A 258 14.75 3.00 -24.86
CA SER A 258 15.46 2.83 -23.60
C SER A 258 16.39 4.00 -23.36
N ASP A 259 16.21 4.69 -22.25
CA ASP A 259 17.14 5.69 -21.74
C ASP A 259 17.18 5.66 -20.20
N GLN A 260 18.33 6.04 -19.65
CA GLN A 260 18.50 6.29 -18.22
C GLN A 260 19.45 7.46 -18.06
N ILE A 261 18.90 8.66 -18.02
CA ILE A 261 19.65 9.91 -18.07
C ILE A 261 19.21 10.81 -16.93
N PHE A 262 20.19 11.30 -16.17
CA PHE A 262 20.04 12.33 -15.15
C PHE A 262 20.95 13.50 -15.53
N GLU A 263 20.38 14.68 -15.72
CA GLU A 263 21.09 15.90 -16.05
C GLU A 263 20.79 16.93 -14.95
N VAL A 264 21.84 17.48 -14.36
CA VAL A 264 21.71 18.48 -13.28
C VAL A 264 22.63 19.65 -13.58
N ALA A 265 22.01 20.79 -13.86
CA ALA A 265 22.70 22.06 -14.02
C ALA A 265 22.83 22.75 -12.65
N CYS A 266 24.06 23.02 -12.25
CA CYS A 266 24.42 23.70 -11.02
C CYS A 266 24.90 25.13 -11.30
N GLU A 267 25.37 25.85 -10.30
CA GLU A 267 25.85 27.22 -10.44
C GLU A 267 27.02 27.35 -11.42
N ASP A 268 27.99 26.46 -11.27
CA ASP A 268 29.30 26.49 -11.93
C ASP A 268 29.50 25.35 -12.94
N GLY A 269 28.44 24.67 -13.34
CA GLY A 269 28.55 23.59 -14.31
C GLY A 269 27.36 22.66 -14.44
N VAL A 270 27.57 21.55 -15.16
CA VAL A 270 26.57 20.51 -15.40
C VAL A 270 27.15 19.14 -15.09
N VAL A 271 26.36 18.31 -14.43
CA VAL A 271 26.61 16.87 -14.25
C VAL A 271 25.55 16.09 -15.03
N THR A 272 26.00 15.18 -15.89
CA THR A 272 25.13 14.25 -16.62
C THR A 272 25.52 12.82 -16.28
N LEU A 273 24.62 12.06 -15.68
CA LEU A 273 24.74 10.61 -15.53
C LEU A 273 23.89 9.94 -16.62
N ASN A 274 24.55 9.23 -17.54
CA ASN A 274 23.91 8.46 -18.60
C ASN A 274 24.32 6.99 -18.46
N PHE A 275 23.39 6.14 -18.04
CA PHE A 275 23.65 4.77 -17.60
C PHE A 275 24.77 4.68 -16.54
N ASP A 276 26.00 4.37 -16.95
CA ASP A 276 27.18 4.20 -16.09
C ASP A 276 28.26 5.26 -16.34
N ASP A 277 28.01 6.20 -17.25
CA ASP A 277 28.92 7.29 -17.57
C ASP A 277 28.48 8.59 -16.88
N VAL A 278 29.36 9.20 -16.09
CA VAL A 278 29.15 10.51 -15.49
C VAL A 278 29.99 11.54 -16.24
N THR A 279 29.35 12.54 -16.84
CA THR A 279 30.01 13.64 -17.53
C THR A 279 29.91 14.91 -16.70
N VAL A 280 31.05 15.53 -16.38
CA VAL A 280 31.14 16.78 -15.61
C VAL A 280 31.75 17.85 -16.51
N ASN A 281 31.00 18.90 -16.83
CA ASN A 281 31.45 19.99 -17.71
C ASN A 281 32.11 19.48 -19.02
N GLY A 282 31.51 18.46 -19.63
CA GLY A 282 32.01 17.82 -20.86
C GLY A 282 33.11 16.76 -20.67
N THR A 283 33.65 16.62 -19.46
CA THR A 283 34.63 15.57 -19.14
C THR A 283 33.92 14.29 -18.74
N LYS A 284 34.08 13.23 -19.53
CA LYS A 284 33.42 11.94 -19.31
C LYS A 284 34.22 11.04 -18.35
N HIS A 285 33.56 10.51 -17.34
CA HIS A 285 34.07 9.52 -16.38
C HIS A 285 33.24 8.25 -16.49
N HIS A 286 33.86 7.15 -16.93
CA HIS A 286 33.21 5.85 -16.93
C HIS A 286 33.25 5.24 -15.53
N ILE A 287 32.09 5.04 -14.91
CA ILE A 287 32.00 4.43 -13.59
C ILE A 287 31.82 2.93 -13.77
N LYS A 288 32.78 2.16 -13.27
CA LYS A 288 32.70 0.70 -13.34
C LYS A 288 31.48 0.20 -12.58
N PHE A 289 30.72 -0.69 -13.20
CA PHE A 289 29.63 -1.41 -12.54
C PHE A 289 30.14 -2.17 -11.32
N ASP A 290 29.60 -1.85 -10.15
CA ASP A 290 29.98 -2.36 -8.84
C ASP A 290 28.89 -3.23 -8.20
N GLY A 291 27.93 -3.69 -9.01
CA GLY A 291 26.81 -4.52 -8.58
C GLY A 291 25.52 -3.71 -8.38
N LYS A 292 24.67 -4.16 -7.45
CA LYS A 292 23.40 -3.48 -7.15
C LYS A 292 23.45 -2.59 -5.91
N GLY A 293 24.61 -2.39 -5.27
CA GLY A 293 24.72 -1.55 -4.06
C GLY A 293 24.22 -2.20 -2.75
N VAL A 294 23.73 -3.45 -2.78
CA VAL A 294 23.22 -4.13 -1.57
C VAL A 294 24.34 -4.50 -0.58
N ALA A 295 25.51 -4.90 -1.07
CA ALA A 295 26.66 -5.20 -0.21
C ALA A 295 27.12 -3.99 0.63
N PRO A 296 27.40 -2.80 0.05
CA PRO A 296 27.74 -1.62 0.84
C PRO A 296 26.58 -1.11 1.71
N GLU A 297 25.32 -1.30 1.30
CA GLU A 297 24.15 -0.98 2.11
C GLU A 297 24.09 -1.82 3.40
N VAL A 298 24.17 -3.15 3.28
CA VAL A 298 24.18 -4.06 4.43
C VAL A 298 25.39 -3.80 5.33
N ALA A 299 26.55 -3.49 4.73
CA ALA A 299 27.74 -3.14 5.49
C ALA A 299 27.58 -1.82 6.28
N GLU A 300 27.02 -0.76 5.68
CA GLU A 300 26.77 0.49 6.39
C GLU A 300 25.75 0.29 7.52
N PHE A 301 24.73 -0.54 7.31
CA PHE A 301 23.78 -0.88 8.37
C PHE A 301 24.46 -1.61 9.53
N ALA A 302 25.30 -2.62 9.24
CA ALA A 302 26.07 -3.32 10.28
C ALA A 302 26.99 -2.37 11.06
N ASN A 303 27.71 -1.50 10.35
CA ASN A 303 28.59 -0.51 10.96
C ASN A 303 27.82 0.49 11.82
N SER A 304 26.64 0.93 11.36
CA SER A 304 25.79 1.87 12.10
C SER A 304 25.40 1.35 13.49
N ILE A 305 25.18 0.03 13.61
CA ILE A 305 24.85 -0.62 14.88
C ILE A 305 26.08 -0.67 15.80
N ILE A 306 27.24 -1.05 15.26
CA ILE A 306 28.50 -1.12 16.03
C ILE A 306 28.94 0.26 16.51
N ASP A 307 28.79 1.27 15.66
CA ASP A 307 29.19 2.65 15.94
C ASP A 307 28.14 3.42 16.76
N GLU A 308 27.00 2.77 17.09
CA GLU A 308 25.85 3.37 17.78
C GLU A 308 25.36 4.66 17.12
N LYS A 309 25.47 4.73 15.79
CA LYS A 309 25.15 5.92 15.00
C LYS A 309 24.35 5.53 13.75
N PRO A 310 23.05 5.86 13.68
CA PRO A 310 22.22 5.48 12.54
C PRO A 310 22.73 6.12 11.24
N ALA A 311 22.74 5.33 10.17
CA ALA A 311 23.13 5.79 8.84
C ALA A 311 22.06 6.71 8.26
N SER A 312 22.41 7.98 8.01
CA SER A 312 21.46 9.00 7.51
C SER A 312 20.84 8.61 6.17
N ARG A 313 21.62 7.99 5.27
CA ARG A 313 21.18 7.52 3.94
C ARG A 313 20.13 6.41 4.00
N GLN A 314 20.07 5.66 5.10
CA GLN A 314 19.12 4.56 5.28
C GLN A 314 17.93 4.96 6.14
N SER A 315 17.83 6.24 6.52
CA SER A 315 16.77 6.68 7.43
C SER A 315 15.37 6.45 6.81
N PRO A 316 14.38 6.03 7.61
CA PRO A 316 13.01 5.87 7.13
C PRO A 316 12.42 7.18 6.58
N GLU A 317 12.86 8.33 7.09
CA GLU A 317 12.52 9.66 6.58
C GLU A 317 12.93 9.82 5.11
N GLU A 318 14.12 9.36 4.75
CA GLU A 318 14.62 9.44 3.39
C GLU A 318 13.79 8.55 2.44
N ALA A 319 13.43 7.34 2.86
CA ALA A 319 12.56 6.46 2.08
C ALA A 319 11.10 6.97 1.99
N LEU A 320 10.59 7.63 3.05
CA LEU A 320 9.29 8.29 3.02
C LEU A 320 9.27 9.42 2.00
N ALA A 321 10.32 10.26 1.97
CA ALA A 321 10.41 11.37 1.02
C ALA A 321 10.49 10.88 -0.45
N ASP A 322 11.10 9.72 -0.72
CA ASP A 322 11.05 9.11 -2.06
C ASP A 322 9.63 8.68 -2.44
N LEU A 323 8.93 8.02 -1.50
CA LEU A 323 7.57 7.55 -1.68
C LEU A 323 6.58 8.72 -1.87
N GLU A 324 6.76 9.82 -1.14
CA GLU A 324 5.91 11.01 -1.23
C GLU A 324 5.93 11.63 -2.62
N ILE A 325 7.10 11.70 -3.26
CA ILE A 325 7.22 12.24 -4.62
C ILE A 325 6.44 11.36 -5.60
N LEU A 326 6.67 10.04 -5.58
CA LEU A 326 6.02 9.12 -6.52
C LEU A 326 4.50 9.07 -6.32
N GLU A 327 4.04 8.98 -5.08
CA GLU A 327 2.61 8.98 -4.79
C GLU A 327 1.97 10.30 -5.24
N GLN A 328 2.65 11.44 -5.09
CA GLN A 328 2.13 12.72 -5.61
C GLN A 328 2.13 12.78 -7.14
N MET A 329 3.13 12.21 -7.83
CA MET A 329 3.11 12.07 -9.29
C MET A 329 1.90 11.27 -9.76
N LEU A 330 1.64 10.12 -9.11
CA LEU A 330 0.51 9.27 -9.44
C LEU A 330 -0.83 9.96 -9.14
N ARG A 331 -0.97 10.58 -7.97
CA ARG A 331 -2.18 11.34 -7.60
C ARG A 331 -2.45 12.53 -8.51
N SER A 332 -1.41 13.24 -8.95
CA SER A 332 -1.54 14.31 -9.94
C SER A 332 -2.01 13.76 -11.28
N GLY A 333 -1.42 12.65 -11.73
CA GLY A 333 -1.82 12.00 -12.99
C GLY A 333 -3.28 11.52 -12.97
N GLU A 334 -3.73 10.94 -11.86
CA GLU A 334 -5.15 10.55 -11.66
C GLU A 334 -6.12 11.74 -11.72
N LYS A 335 -5.63 12.94 -11.45
CA LYS A 335 -6.42 14.18 -11.43
C LYS A 335 -6.05 15.12 -12.59
N ASP A 336 -5.57 14.54 -13.69
CA ASP A 336 -5.31 15.25 -14.94
C ASP A 336 -4.35 16.45 -14.78
N GLY A 337 -3.27 16.25 -14.02
CA GLY A 337 -2.23 17.25 -13.83
C GLY A 337 -2.46 18.23 -12.68
N GLU A 338 -3.35 17.93 -11.73
CA GLU A 338 -3.57 18.79 -10.55
C GLU A 338 -2.24 19.14 -9.87
N ARG A 339 -1.99 20.44 -9.71
CA ARG A 339 -0.77 20.95 -9.09
C ARG A 339 -0.80 20.74 -7.57
N PHE A 340 0.23 20.08 -7.04
CA PHE A 340 0.48 19.98 -5.61
C PHE A 340 1.53 21.01 -5.17
N SER A 341 1.30 21.63 -4.01
CA SER A 341 2.20 22.61 -3.39
C SER A 341 2.42 22.31 -1.91
N ARG A 342 3.67 22.42 -1.44
CA ARG A 342 4.21 21.99 -0.14
C ARG A 342 4.36 20.47 -0.04
N LEU A 343 5.55 20.02 -0.43
CA LEU A 343 5.99 18.62 -0.41
C LEU A 343 6.58 18.20 0.95
N ASN A 344 6.71 19.12 1.90
CA ASN A 344 7.00 18.84 3.30
C ASN A 344 6.03 19.66 4.15
N SER A 345 5.26 19.02 5.04
CA SER A 345 4.77 19.70 6.22
C SER A 345 5.55 19.16 7.40
N ASP A 346 6.58 19.90 7.78
CA ASP A 346 7.07 19.87 9.15
C ASP A 346 5.88 20.02 10.11
N SER A 347 5.93 19.18 11.12
CA SER A 347 5.00 19.05 12.21
C SER A 347 4.96 20.31 13.09
N THR A 348 4.39 21.43 12.64
CA THR A 348 3.99 22.56 13.53
C THR A 348 3.22 23.65 12.77
N THR A 349 2.07 23.31 12.20
CA THR A 349 0.94 24.25 12.13
C THR A 349 -0.32 23.42 12.23
N LEU A 350 -0.81 23.25 13.45
CA LEU A 350 -2.20 22.94 13.69
C LEU A 350 -3.02 24.10 13.11
N GLU A 351 -3.39 24.01 11.84
CA GLU A 351 -4.59 24.69 11.39
C GLU A 351 -5.70 24.27 12.37
N ARG A 352 -6.32 25.28 13.00
CA ARG A 352 -7.50 25.08 13.85
C ARG A 352 -8.39 24.06 13.15
N PRO A 353 -8.82 22.96 13.82
CA PRO A 353 -9.55 21.92 13.16
C PRO A 353 -10.76 22.57 12.49
N ALA A 354 -10.77 22.54 11.16
CA ALA A 354 -11.98 22.73 10.40
C ALA A 354 -13.02 21.79 11.03
N ARG A 355 -14.20 22.32 11.32
CA ARG A 355 -15.35 21.59 11.86
C ARG A 355 -15.35 20.18 11.27
N PRO A 356 -15.36 19.10 12.09
CA PRO A 356 -15.10 17.76 11.59
C PRO A 356 -16.06 17.47 10.45
N SER A 357 -15.52 17.34 9.23
CA SER A 357 -16.26 16.78 8.12
C SER A 357 -16.43 15.30 8.45
N ASN A 358 -17.66 14.97 8.81
CA ASN A 358 -18.08 13.65 9.24
C ASN A 358 -18.02 12.68 8.04
N THR A 359 -16.84 12.13 7.76
CA THR A 359 -16.67 11.02 6.81
C THR A 359 -15.77 9.94 7.42
N ASP A 360 -16.27 9.31 8.49
CA ASP A 360 -15.97 7.91 8.81
C ASP A 360 -16.02 7.11 7.50
N LYS A 361 -14.87 6.66 6.97
CA LYS A 361 -14.77 5.96 5.68
C LYS A 361 -15.41 4.56 5.79
N MET A 362 -16.73 4.51 5.61
CA MET A 362 -17.49 3.26 5.46
C MET A 362 -17.11 2.58 4.14
N VAL A 363 -16.91 1.26 4.15
CA VAL A 363 -16.60 0.50 2.93
C VAL A 363 -17.77 0.62 1.95
N ALA A 364 -17.50 1.06 0.72
CA ALA A 364 -18.52 1.15 -0.32
C ALA A 364 -19.02 -0.26 -0.72
N ALA A 365 -20.30 -0.37 -1.05
CA ALA A 365 -20.88 -1.62 -1.55
C ALA A 365 -20.14 -2.09 -2.81
N LYS A 366 -20.19 -3.40 -3.11
CA LYS A 366 -19.95 -3.87 -4.49
C LYS A 366 -20.87 -3.10 -5.46
N LYS A 367 -20.38 -2.80 -6.67
CA LYS A 367 -21.06 -2.02 -7.74
C LYS A 367 -22.58 -2.09 -7.64
N HIS A 368 -23.22 -0.95 -7.33
CA HIS A 368 -24.67 -0.87 -7.18
C HIS A 368 -25.36 -1.26 -8.50
N ILE A 369 -26.11 -2.36 -8.47
CA ILE A 369 -26.94 -2.80 -9.59
C ILE A 369 -28.33 -2.18 -9.39
N PRO A 370 -28.88 -1.41 -10.35
CA PRO A 370 -30.23 -0.87 -10.25
C PRO A 370 -31.25 -1.96 -9.88
N ILE A 371 -32.07 -1.71 -8.86
CA ILE A 371 -33.06 -2.68 -8.39
C ILE A 371 -34.18 -2.79 -9.42
N VAL A 372 -34.08 -3.78 -10.32
CA VAL A 372 -35.11 -4.05 -11.31
C VAL A 372 -36.28 -4.83 -10.69
N LYS A 373 -37.46 -4.21 -10.65
CA LYS A 373 -38.73 -4.88 -10.34
C LYS A 373 -39.27 -5.52 -11.63
N LYS A 374 -39.54 -6.83 -11.62
CA LYS A 374 -40.09 -7.54 -12.79
C LYS A 374 -41.46 -7.01 -13.22
N ARG A 375 -42.23 -6.46 -12.27
CA ARG A 375 -43.45 -5.70 -12.50
C ARG A 375 -43.53 -4.55 -11.51
N THR A 376 -43.98 -3.40 -11.98
CA THR A 376 -44.11 -2.15 -11.22
C THR A 376 -45.54 -1.90 -10.75
N ASN A 377 -46.54 -2.49 -11.41
CA ASN A 377 -47.94 -2.35 -11.04
C ASN A 377 -48.20 -2.95 -9.65
N ARG A 378 -48.90 -2.17 -8.80
CA ARG A 378 -49.34 -2.62 -7.47
C ARG A 378 -50.52 -3.59 -7.62
N PHE A 379 -50.58 -4.58 -6.74
CA PHE A 379 -51.76 -5.42 -6.63
C PHE A 379 -52.82 -4.68 -5.80
N ASN A 380 -53.94 -4.37 -6.42
CA ASN A 380 -55.05 -3.71 -5.74
C ASN A 380 -55.95 -4.75 -5.05
N ARG A 381 -56.68 -4.33 -4.02
CA ARG A 381 -57.69 -5.20 -3.38
C ARG A 381 -58.85 -5.46 -4.33
N HIS A 382 -59.38 -6.67 -4.32
CA HIS A 382 -60.60 -7.00 -5.06
C HIS A 382 -61.73 -6.02 -4.69
N GLN A 383 -62.34 -5.40 -5.71
CA GLN A 383 -63.43 -4.43 -5.64
C GLN A 383 -63.06 -3.02 -5.11
N SER A 384 -61.77 -2.70 -4.90
CA SER A 384 -61.37 -1.33 -4.51
C SER A 384 -61.62 -0.28 -5.59
N ASP A 385 -61.77 -0.72 -6.84
CA ASP A 385 -62.15 0.06 -8.00
C ASP A 385 -63.67 0.34 -8.06
N ARG A 386 -64.48 -0.53 -7.43
CA ARG A 386 -65.94 -0.47 -7.48
C ARG A 386 -66.57 0.17 -6.25
N PHE A 387 -65.98 -0.02 -5.08
CA PHE A 387 -66.54 0.48 -3.81
C PHE A 387 -65.57 1.44 -3.11
N LYS A 388 -66.02 2.69 -2.90
CA LYS A 388 -65.22 3.74 -2.23
C LYS A 388 -64.79 3.37 -0.80
N CYS A 389 -65.54 2.52 -0.11
CA CYS A 389 -65.22 2.05 1.24
C CYS A 389 -64.12 0.97 1.26
N VAL A 390 -63.71 0.45 0.09
CA VAL A 390 -62.67 -0.59 -0.02
C VAL A 390 -61.36 0.04 -0.47
N GLY A 391 -60.43 0.22 0.48
CA GLY A 391 -59.10 0.75 0.17
C GLY A 391 -58.31 -0.14 -0.80
N GLN A 392 -57.42 0.47 -1.58
CA GLN A 392 -56.63 -0.18 -2.64
C GLN A 392 -55.51 -1.11 -2.12
N SER A 393 -55.28 -1.19 -0.81
CA SER A 393 -54.25 -2.04 -0.21
C SER A 393 -54.55 -3.53 -0.36
N TRP A 394 -53.65 -4.27 -1.03
CA TRP A 394 -53.79 -5.70 -1.32
C TRP A 394 -54.25 -6.51 -0.10
N ARG A 395 -55.31 -7.32 -0.30
CA ARG A 395 -55.74 -8.37 0.61
C ARG A 395 -56.12 -9.59 -0.20
N LYS A 396 -55.66 -10.78 0.22
CA LYS A 396 -55.99 -12.03 -0.45
C LYS A 396 -57.52 -12.24 -0.43
N PRO A 397 -58.19 -12.36 -1.58
CA PRO A 397 -59.63 -12.62 -1.64
C PRO A 397 -59.99 -13.93 -0.91
N LYS A 398 -61.11 -13.92 -0.18
CA LYS A 398 -61.65 -15.05 0.60
C LYS A 398 -62.97 -15.54 -0.03
N GLY A 399 -63.44 -16.71 0.39
CA GLY A 399 -64.69 -17.33 -0.09
C GLY A 399 -64.49 -18.41 -1.15
N ILE A 400 -65.38 -19.42 -1.17
CA ILE A 400 -65.28 -20.57 -2.09
C ILE A 400 -65.62 -20.17 -3.53
N ASP A 401 -66.60 -19.28 -3.72
CA ASP A 401 -67.11 -18.86 -5.05
C ASP A 401 -66.39 -17.63 -5.63
N ASN A 402 -65.38 -17.10 -4.95
CA ASN A 402 -64.71 -15.89 -5.40
C ASN A 402 -63.87 -16.15 -6.66
N ALA A 403 -64.32 -15.60 -7.80
CA ALA A 403 -63.70 -15.80 -9.11
C ALA A 403 -62.24 -15.33 -9.19
N VAL A 404 -61.87 -14.26 -8.45
CA VAL A 404 -60.48 -13.78 -8.36
C VAL A 404 -59.62 -14.77 -7.59
N ARG A 405 -60.08 -15.30 -6.45
CA ARG A 405 -59.39 -16.35 -5.69
C ARG A 405 -59.17 -17.61 -6.53
N ARG A 406 -60.18 -17.99 -7.32
CA ARG A 406 -60.14 -19.15 -8.24
C ARG A 406 -59.37 -18.88 -9.53
N ARG A 407 -58.89 -17.65 -9.76
CA ARG A 407 -58.08 -17.23 -10.93
C ARG A 407 -58.78 -17.44 -12.27
N PHE A 408 -60.08 -17.14 -12.35
CA PHE A 408 -60.81 -17.23 -13.61
C PHE A 408 -60.27 -16.22 -14.63
N LYS A 409 -60.35 -16.56 -15.92
CA LYS A 409 -59.90 -15.68 -17.02
C LYS A 409 -60.67 -14.35 -16.98
N GLY A 410 -59.97 -13.24 -17.22
CA GLY A 410 -60.54 -11.89 -17.21
C GLY A 410 -60.61 -11.22 -15.83
N GLN A 411 -60.27 -11.93 -14.75
CA GLN A 411 -60.20 -11.36 -13.41
C GLN A 411 -58.85 -10.70 -13.12
N MET A 412 -58.82 -9.83 -12.11
CA MET A 412 -57.59 -9.14 -11.69
C MET A 412 -56.47 -10.11 -11.29
N ALA A 413 -55.23 -9.74 -11.59
CA ALA A 413 -54.05 -10.54 -11.24
C ALA A 413 -53.86 -10.62 -9.72
N MET A 414 -53.49 -11.81 -9.22
CA MET A 414 -53.10 -12.02 -7.83
C MET A 414 -51.59 -12.28 -7.73
N PRO A 415 -50.94 -11.93 -6.61
CA PRO A 415 -49.58 -12.35 -6.33
C PRO A 415 -49.45 -13.88 -6.36
N SER A 416 -48.53 -14.37 -7.18
CA SER A 416 -48.13 -15.78 -7.26
C SER A 416 -46.60 -15.90 -7.42
N ILE A 417 -46.09 -17.13 -7.34
CA ILE A 417 -44.69 -17.44 -7.63
C ILE A 417 -44.40 -16.95 -9.06
N GLY A 418 -43.43 -16.04 -9.20
CA GLY A 418 -43.09 -15.38 -10.48
C GLY A 418 -43.14 -13.85 -10.43
N TYR A 419 -43.97 -13.26 -9.56
CA TYR A 419 -44.13 -11.80 -9.42
C TYR A 419 -43.07 -11.11 -8.52
N GLY A 420 -42.04 -11.84 -8.08
CA GLY A 420 -40.97 -11.32 -7.23
C GLY A 420 -39.97 -10.42 -7.97
N SER A 421 -39.13 -9.71 -7.22
CA SER A 421 -37.98 -8.97 -7.78
C SER A 421 -36.95 -9.92 -8.43
N ASN A 422 -36.12 -9.39 -9.32
CA ASN A 422 -35.03 -10.15 -9.96
C ASN A 422 -34.20 -10.89 -8.88
N LYS A 423 -33.87 -12.17 -9.12
CA LYS A 423 -33.11 -13.01 -8.17
C LYS A 423 -31.78 -12.35 -7.78
N LYS A 424 -31.12 -11.65 -8.72
CA LYS A 424 -29.82 -10.98 -8.50
C LYS A 424 -29.91 -9.77 -7.54
N THR A 425 -31.03 -9.04 -7.54
CA THR A 425 -31.22 -7.81 -6.73
C THR A 425 -32.25 -7.98 -5.61
N ARG A 426 -32.77 -9.20 -5.40
CA ARG A 426 -33.73 -9.49 -4.35
C ARG A 426 -33.09 -9.26 -2.97
N HIS A 427 -33.82 -8.60 -2.07
CA HIS A 427 -33.37 -8.24 -0.71
C HIS A 427 -32.20 -7.25 -0.64
N MET A 428 -31.83 -6.63 -1.76
CA MET A 428 -30.84 -5.55 -1.78
C MET A 428 -31.52 -4.21 -1.44
N MET A 429 -30.82 -3.39 -0.66
CA MET A 429 -31.21 -2.04 -0.30
C MET A 429 -30.75 -1.04 -1.38
N PRO A 430 -31.32 0.17 -1.45
CA PRO A 430 -30.85 1.24 -2.35
C PRO A 430 -29.36 1.59 -2.16
N SER A 431 -28.79 1.27 -1.01
CA SER A 431 -27.38 1.42 -0.71
C SER A 431 -26.48 0.34 -1.34
N GLY A 432 -27.04 -0.63 -2.06
CA GLY A 432 -26.32 -1.77 -2.66
C GLY A 432 -26.04 -2.95 -1.71
N HIS A 433 -26.33 -2.81 -0.41
CA HIS A 433 -26.11 -3.84 0.60
C HIS A 433 -27.37 -4.69 0.84
N LYS A 434 -27.22 -5.90 1.38
CA LYS A 434 -28.30 -6.69 1.98
C LYS A 434 -28.36 -6.43 3.48
N ALA A 435 -29.55 -6.28 4.06
CA ALA A 435 -29.67 -6.12 5.51
C ALA A 435 -29.36 -7.45 6.23
N PHE A 436 -28.55 -7.38 7.30
CA PHE A 436 -28.26 -8.49 8.20
C PHE A 436 -28.60 -8.06 9.62
N LEU A 437 -29.51 -8.79 10.28
CA LEU A 437 -29.99 -8.45 11.61
C LEU A 437 -28.93 -8.80 12.66
N VAL A 438 -28.51 -7.82 13.46
CA VAL A 438 -27.52 -8.00 14.53
C VAL A 438 -28.13 -7.72 15.90
N HIS A 439 -27.78 -8.54 16.88
CA HIS A 439 -28.24 -8.43 18.26
C HIS A 439 -27.09 -8.15 19.25
N ASN A 440 -25.85 -8.51 18.88
CA ASN A 440 -24.66 -8.33 19.70
C ASN A 440 -23.42 -7.97 18.84
N THR A 441 -22.28 -7.72 19.50
CA THR A 441 -21.03 -7.35 18.83
C THR A 441 -20.38 -8.49 18.04
N LYS A 442 -20.58 -9.75 18.44
CA LYS A 442 -20.09 -10.94 17.70
C LYS A 442 -20.82 -11.08 16.35
N ASP A 443 -22.10 -10.74 16.30
CA ASP A 443 -22.86 -10.73 15.04
C ASP A 443 -22.30 -9.72 14.02
N VAL A 444 -21.69 -8.63 14.50
CA VAL A 444 -21.00 -7.64 13.66
C VAL A 444 -19.67 -8.19 13.14
N GLU A 445 -18.97 -8.99 13.92
CA GLU A 445 -17.71 -9.63 13.52
C GLU A 445 -17.92 -10.61 12.35
N LEU A 446 -19.07 -11.29 12.29
CA LEU A 446 -19.46 -12.12 11.14
C LEU A 446 -19.51 -11.33 9.82
N LEU A 447 -19.69 -10.01 9.89
CA LEU A 447 -19.74 -9.13 8.73
C LEU A 447 -18.37 -8.62 8.29
N LEU A 448 -17.28 -8.93 9.00
CA LEU A 448 -15.92 -8.46 8.67
C LEU A 448 -15.51 -8.83 7.24
N MET A 449 -15.69 -10.09 6.86
CA MET A 449 -15.38 -10.59 5.51
C MET A 449 -16.48 -10.28 4.47
N HIS A 450 -17.59 -9.70 4.91
CA HIS A 450 -18.81 -9.52 4.11
C HIS A 450 -19.34 -8.07 4.10
N ASN A 451 -18.56 -7.11 4.61
CA ASN A 451 -18.93 -5.71 4.79
C ASN A 451 -19.27 -4.97 3.47
N ARG A 452 -18.80 -5.48 2.32
CA ARG A 452 -19.17 -4.98 0.97
C ARG A 452 -20.52 -5.48 0.46
N THR A 453 -21.07 -6.54 1.04
CA THR A 453 -22.31 -7.21 0.58
C THR A 453 -23.46 -7.02 1.56
N TYR A 454 -23.16 -6.98 2.86
CA TYR A 454 -24.15 -6.89 3.92
C TYR A 454 -23.94 -5.63 4.77
N ALA A 455 -25.05 -5.04 5.19
CA ALA A 455 -25.10 -3.97 6.16
C ALA A 455 -25.77 -4.49 7.44
N ALA A 456 -25.23 -4.11 8.59
CA ALA A 456 -25.79 -4.44 9.89
C ALA A 456 -27.07 -3.64 10.15
N GLU A 457 -28.12 -4.31 10.58
CA GLU A 457 -29.36 -3.70 11.07
C GLU A 457 -29.57 -4.14 12.52
N ILE A 458 -29.55 -3.20 13.45
CA ILE A 458 -29.58 -3.54 14.87
C ILE A 458 -31.02 -3.87 15.29
N GLY A 459 -31.22 -5.07 15.84
CA GLY A 459 -32.52 -5.56 16.26
C GLY A 459 -33.23 -4.60 17.23
N HIS A 460 -34.56 -4.52 17.11
CA HIS A 460 -35.38 -3.61 17.90
C HIS A 460 -35.31 -3.89 19.42
N ALA A 461 -34.99 -5.12 19.85
CA ALA A 461 -34.92 -5.51 21.25
C ALA A 461 -33.59 -5.14 21.94
N VAL A 462 -32.60 -4.64 21.19
CA VAL A 462 -31.26 -4.33 21.74
C VAL A 462 -31.30 -3.03 22.55
N SER A 463 -30.71 -3.05 23.75
CA SER A 463 -30.65 -1.89 24.67
C SER A 463 -29.74 -0.77 24.13
N SER A 464 -30.01 0.48 24.51
CA SER A 464 -29.25 1.66 24.05
C SER A 464 -27.73 1.53 24.26
N ARG A 465 -27.30 1.10 25.46
CA ARG A 465 -25.89 0.82 25.77
C ARG A 465 -25.26 -0.18 24.80
N LYS A 466 -25.96 -1.29 24.53
CA LYS A 466 -25.46 -2.33 23.62
C LYS A 466 -25.45 -1.87 22.16
N ARG A 467 -26.35 -0.96 21.78
CA ARG A 467 -26.36 -0.33 20.45
C ARG A 467 -25.13 0.54 20.24
N VAL A 468 -24.67 1.28 21.25
CA VAL A 468 -23.42 2.07 21.19
C VAL A 468 -22.23 1.15 20.92
N GLU A 469 -22.08 0.08 21.71
CA GLU A 469 -21.00 -0.92 21.53
C GLU A 469 -21.02 -1.54 20.12
N ILE A 470 -22.22 -1.87 19.61
CA ILE A 470 -22.40 -2.43 18.26
C ILE A 470 -22.01 -1.41 17.17
N VAL A 471 -22.37 -0.14 17.35
CA VAL A 471 -22.01 0.93 16.38
C VAL A 471 -20.52 1.19 16.38
N GLU A 472 -19.88 1.29 17.55
CA GLU A 472 -18.42 1.45 17.67
C GLU A 472 -17.67 0.29 17.02
N LYS A 473 -18.07 -0.95 17.31
CA LYS A 473 -17.48 -2.13 16.69
C LYS A 473 -17.70 -2.13 15.17
N ALA A 474 -18.89 -1.76 14.70
CA ALA A 474 -19.18 -1.68 13.27
C ALA A 474 -18.33 -0.61 12.56
N LYS A 475 -18.06 0.53 13.22
CA LYS A 475 -17.14 1.55 12.71
C LYS A 475 -15.71 1.00 12.59
N ALA A 476 -15.21 0.34 13.63
CA ALA A 476 -13.87 -0.26 13.62
C ALA A 476 -13.70 -1.31 12.50
N LEU A 477 -14.76 -2.06 12.18
CA LEU A 477 -14.75 -3.08 11.12
C LEU A 477 -15.18 -2.56 9.73
N GLY A 478 -15.48 -1.26 9.59
CA GLY A 478 -15.94 -0.65 8.35
C GLY A 478 -17.31 -1.17 7.87
N VAL A 479 -18.13 -1.72 8.77
CA VAL A 479 -19.45 -2.30 8.48
C VAL A 479 -20.52 -1.21 8.49
N LYS A 480 -21.34 -1.15 7.44
CA LYS A 480 -22.45 -0.19 7.37
C LYS A 480 -23.58 -0.56 8.32
N VAL A 481 -23.95 0.35 9.23
CA VAL A 481 -25.12 0.20 10.11
C VAL A 481 -26.30 1.00 9.57
N THR A 482 -27.44 0.35 9.31
CA THR A 482 -28.60 0.97 8.67
C THR A 482 -29.41 1.88 9.61
N ASN A 483 -29.44 1.54 10.90
CA ASN A 483 -30.23 2.22 11.92
C ASN A 483 -29.37 2.71 13.11
N ALA A 484 -28.17 3.22 12.81
CA ALA A 484 -27.16 3.62 13.79
C ALA A 484 -27.69 4.63 14.84
N LYS A 485 -28.59 5.54 14.45
CA LYS A 485 -29.16 6.56 15.33
C LYS A 485 -30.38 6.09 16.14
N GLY A 486 -30.90 4.89 15.90
CA GLY A 486 -32.12 4.42 16.56
C GLY A 486 -31.89 4.18 18.06
N ARG A 487 -32.78 4.68 18.94
CA ARG A 487 -32.73 4.52 20.41
C ARG A 487 -31.45 5.04 21.12
N VAL A 488 -30.61 5.82 20.44
CA VAL A 488 -29.39 6.43 21.03
C VAL A 488 -29.52 7.97 21.11
N THR A 489 -30.63 8.55 20.64
CA THR A 489 -30.91 9.98 20.77
C THR A 489 -31.78 10.27 22.01
N THR A 490 -31.13 10.76 23.07
CA THR A 490 -31.63 11.46 24.27
C THR A 490 -30.33 11.86 25.00
N GLU A 491 -29.86 13.10 25.10
CA GLU A 491 -30.44 14.46 25.10
C GLU A 491 -29.57 15.41 24.24
N ALA A 492 -30.06 16.64 24.05
CA ALA A 492 -29.49 17.70 23.22
C ALA A 492 -28.26 18.40 23.83
#